data_AF-A0A2V8MM85-F1
#
_entry.id   AF-A0A2V8MM85-F1
#
_cell.length_a   1.000
_cell.length_b   1.000
_cell.length_c   1.000
_cell.angle_alpha   90.00
_cell.angle_beta   90.00
_cell.angle_gamma   90.00
#
_symmetry.space_group_name_H-M   'P 1'
#
loop_
_entity.id
_entity.type
_entity.pdbx_description
1 polymer ?
#
loop_
_entity_poly.entity_id
_entity_poly.type
_entity_poly.pdbx_seq_one_letter_code
_entity_poly.pdbx_strand_id
1 'polypeptide(L)'
;AVGHNFTYASAREFVRTRIAGSAGAEQGRTRWLEEIWEAWDGNRALRNLHPLTPERFRRAERMNACALPDAVKEHPYARYDIAVREERPTPACSLIFLATGRFETIRKFAANLADTLPDDCEVIACVSSKDPDALRFLQEKSGIRVVRITDIANTRQAWTAGVHAATGDILIFISTLVEVYGDWLEGILAAFEQGDTTVYVPRIMHHHASRALLFESRRGQYNAL
;
A
#
# COMPACT_ATOMS: atom_id res chain seq x y z
N ALA A 1 17.92 -2.13 12.53
CA ALA A 1 17.82 -0.65 12.57
C ALA A 1 16.89 -0.18 11.46
N VAL A 2 15.82 0.53 11.79
CA VAL A 2 14.99 1.19 10.77
C VAL A 2 15.70 2.50 10.41
N GLY A 3 16.24 2.58 9.19
CA GLY A 3 16.96 3.75 8.71
C GLY A 3 16.02 4.61 7.89
N HIS A 4 15.65 5.78 8.38
CA HIS A 4 14.96 6.79 7.59
C HIS A 4 15.92 7.92 7.27
N ASN A 5 15.91 8.37 6.01
CA ASN A 5 16.49 9.64 5.66
C ASN A 5 15.56 10.77 6.12
N PHE A 6 15.42 10.94 7.43
CA PHE A 6 14.85 12.15 7.99
C PHE A 6 15.94 13.21 8.06
N THR A 7 16.31 13.79 6.93
CA THR A 7 17.06 15.06 6.92
C THR A 7 16.32 16.16 7.70
N TYR A 8 15.08 15.91 8.14
CA TYR A 8 14.21 16.77 8.93
C TYR A 8 13.95 16.27 10.37
N ALA A 9 14.50 15.13 10.82
CA ALA A 9 14.28 14.66 12.19
C ALA A 9 15.07 15.52 13.18
N SER A 10 14.34 16.31 13.97
CA SER A 10 14.90 17.17 15.00
C SER A 10 13.82 17.48 16.03
N ALA A 11 14.17 18.19 17.11
CA ALA A 11 13.14 18.66 18.02
C ALA A 11 12.16 19.60 17.29
N ARG A 12 10.89 19.57 17.74
CA ARG A 12 9.73 20.15 17.03
C ARG A 12 9.98 21.57 16.53
N GLU A 13 10.60 22.40 17.35
CA GLU A 13 10.94 23.79 17.06
C GLU A 13 11.90 23.95 15.87
N PHE A 14 12.86 23.04 15.73
CA PHE A 14 13.78 23.02 14.60
C PHE A 14 13.11 22.53 13.32
N VAL A 15 12.26 21.50 13.43
CA VAL A 15 11.46 21.00 12.29
C VAL A 15 10.54 22.10 11.77
N ARG A 16 9.83 22.79 12.66
CA ARG A 16 8.96 23.92 12.33
C ARG A 16 9.73 25.05 11.66
N THR A 17 10.90 25.43 12.19
CA THR A 17 11.75 26.48 11.61
C THR A 17 12.25 26.11 10.22
N ARG A 18 12.69 24.85 10.02
CA ARG A 18 13.18 24.35 8.73
C ARG A 18 12.07 24.28 7.68
N ILE A 19 10.85 23.91 8.10
CA ILE A 19 9.65 23.93 7.28
C ILE A 19 9.27 25.36 6.86
N ALA A 20 9.32 26.31 7.80
CA ALA A 20 9.00 27.72 7.56
C ALA A 20 10.02 28.41 6.65
N GLY A 21 11.31 28.04 6.73
CA GLY A 21 12.37 28.58 5.88
C GLY A 21 12.44 28.00 4.46
N SER A 22 11.64 26.98 4.14
CA SER A 22 11.63 26.35 2.82
C SER A 22 10.60 27.04 1.90
N ALA A 23 10.93 27.35 0.64
CA ALA A 23 9.99 28.03 -0.26
C ALA A 23 8.83 27.10 -0.70
N GLY A 24 7.58 27.59 -0.73
CA GLY A 24 6.40 26.94 -1.33
C GLY A 24 5.38 26.32 -0.36
N ALA A 25 4.12 26.77 -0.42
CA ALA A 25 2.93 26.20 0.24
C ALA A 25 3.01 25.94 1.77
N GLU A 26 2.82 26.99 2.58
CA GLU A 26 2.80 26.92 4.04
C GLU A 26 1.72 25.98 4.63
N GLN A 27 0.52 25.94 4.05
CA GLN A 27 -0.62 25.20 4.63
C GLN A 27 -0.45 23.68 4.63
N GLY A 28 0.13 23.10 3.57
CA GLY A 28 0.37 21.65 3.50
C GLY A 28 1.39 21.16 4.52
N ARG A 29 2.31 22.04 4.95
CA ARG A 29 3.41 21.68 5.84
C ARG A 29 3.07 21.81 7.31
N THR A 30 2.19 22.74 7.68
CA THR A 30 1.62 22.80 9.04
C THR A 30 0.85 21.52 9.34
N ARG A 31 0.02 21.07 8.38
CA ARG A 31 -0.68 19.79 8.48
C ARG A 31 0.27 18.61 8.57
N TRP A 32 1.33 18.59 7.77
CA TRP A 32 2.32 17.52 7.87
C TRP A 32 2.97 17.44 9.26
N LEU A 33 3.28 18.57 9.89
CA LEU A 33 3.85 18.57 11.24
C LEU A 33 2.89 17.94 12.26
N GLU A 34 1.62 18.29 12.20
CA GLU A 34 0.59 17.81 13.14
C GLU A 34 0.18 16.36 12.84
N GLU A 35 -0.09 16.04 11.57
CA GLU A 35 -0.67 14.77 11.14
C GLU A 35 0.38 13.66 10.97
N ILE A 36 1.64 14.03 10.67
CA ILE A 36 2.71 13.05 10.39
C ILE A 36 3.79 13.08 11.47
N TRP A 37 4.40 14.25 11.74
CA TRP A 37 5.53 14.31 12.66
C TRP A 37 5.12 14.06 14.12
N GLU A 38 4.05 14.70 14.60
CA GLU A 38 3.58 14.52 15.98
C GLU A 38 2.94 13.15 16.21
N ALA A 39 2.29 12.59 15.18
CA ALA A 39 1.65 11.29 15.25
C ALA A 39 2.64 10.11 15.12
N TRP A 40 3.88 10.36 14.69
CA TRP A 40 4.88 9.33 14.35
C TRP A 40 5.15 8.34 15.48
N ASP A 41 5.26 8.83 16.73
CA ASP A 41 5.53 7.95 17.86
C ASP A 41 4.33 7.07 18.22
N GLY A 42 3.11 7.51 17.91
CA GLY A 42 1.89 6.73 18.08
C GLY A 42 1.58 5.80 16.89
N ASN A 43 2.06 6.15 15.70
CA ASN A 43 1.78 5.42 14.46
C ASN A 43 3.00 5.39 13.52
N ARG A 44 3.70 4.26 13.50
CA ARG A 44 4.87 4.03 12.63
C ARG A 44 4.53 3.59 11.21
N ALA A 45 3.25 3.36 10.93
CA ALA A 45 2.74 3.04 9.59
C ALA A 45 2.37 4.31 8.78
N LEU A 46 2.59 5.50 9.35
CA LEU A 46 2.32 6.75 8.66
C LEU A 46 3.07 6.82 7.32
N ARG A 47 2.38 7.37 6.33
CA ARG A 47 2.90 7.53 4.98
C ARG A 47 3.40 8.93 4.74
N ASN A 48 4.07 9.14 3.59
CA ASN A 48 4.42 10.48 3.13
C ASN A 48 5.30 11.24 4.13
N LEU A 49 6.31 10.53 4.64
CA LEU A 49 7.16 10.93 5.76
C LEU A 49 8.12 12.08 5.45
N HIS A 50 8.04 12.67 4.26
CA HIS A 50 8.85 13.81 3.87
C HIS A 50 8.00 15.06 3.64
N PRO A 51 8.27 16.18 4.33
CA PRO A 51 7.42 17.37 4.29
C PRO A 51 7.41 18.07 2.92
N LEU A 52 8.41 17.85 2.07
CA LEU A 52 8.56 18.52 0.77
C LEU A 52 8.32 17.61 -0.43
N THR A 53 8.47 16.31 -0.26
CA THR A 53 8.40 15.32 -1.36
C THR A 53 7.74 14.04 -0.84
N PRO A 54 6.50 14.13 -0.33
CA PRO A 54 5.82 13.03 0.35
C PRO A 54 5.81 11.74 -0.47
N GLU A 55 5.50 11.86 -1.76
CA GLU A 55 5.40 10.75 -2.73
C GLU A 55 6.68 9.92 -2.89
N ARG A 56 7.85 10.51 -2.61
CA ARG A 56 9.16 9.82 -2.69
C ARG A 56 9.52 9.07 -1.43
N PHE A 57 8.91 9.42 -0.30
CA PHE A 57 9.19 8.84 1.01
C PHE A 57 7.89 8.35 1.61
N ARG A 58 7.24 7.45 0.87
CA ARG A 58 5.86 7.02 1.17
C ARG A 58 5.73 6.29 2.48
N ARG A 59 6.79 5.70 3.03
CA ARG A 59 6.74 4.99 4.31
C ARG A 59 8.13 4.82 4.89
N ALA A 60 8.12 4.26 6.09
CA ALA A 60 9.28 3.76 6.73
C ALA A 60 9.73 2.40 6.17
N GLU A 61 10.95 2.33 5.64
CA GLU A 61 11.55 1.06 5.22
C GLU A 61 12.56 0.55 6.26
N ARG A 62 12.50 -0.75 6.54
CA ARG A 62 13.54 -1.42 7.33
C ARG A 62 14.79 -1.56 6.46
N MET A 63 15.92 -1.08 6.98
CA MET A 63 17.22 -1.27 6.34
C MET A 63 18.01 -2.35 7.07
N ASN A 64 18.77 -3.15 6.32
CA ASN A 64 19.74 -4.04 6.94
C ASN A 64 20.84 -3.19 7.60
N ALA A 65 21.06 -3.39 8.90
CA ALA A 65 22.07 -2.64 9.66
C ALA A 65 23.49 -2.82 9.09
N CYS A 66 23.77 -3.96 8.45
CA CYS A 66 25.05 -4.21 7.77
C CYS A 66 25.30 -3.26 6.59
N ALA A 67 24.23 -2.76 5.95
CA ALA A 67 24.31 -1.84 4.81
C ALA A 67 24.56 -0.38 5.22
N LEU A 68 24.57 -0.07 6.52
CA LEU A 68 24.88 1.28 7.00
C LEU A 68 26.39 1.56 6.90
N PRO A 69 26.80 2.83 6.72
CA PRO A 69 28.21 3.21 6.85
C PRO A 69 28.75 2.89 8.25
N ASP A 70 30.03 2.54 8.35
CA ASP A 70 30.62 2.08 9.63
C ASP A 70 30.56 3.14 10.73
N ALA A 71 30.74 4.42 10.37
CA ALA A 71 30.57 5.55 11.29
C ALA A 71 29.17 5.60 11.94
N VAL A 72 28.12 5.12 11.26
CA VAL A 72 26.76 5.05 11.81
C VAL A 72 26.61 3.83 12.72
N LYS A 73 27.24 2.70 12.39
CA LYS A 73 27.22 1.48 13.20
C LYS A 73 27.94 1.66 14.53
N GLU A 74 29.03 2.43 14.54
CA GLU A 74 29.84 2.73 15.73
C GLU A 74 29.22 3.78 16.65
N HIS A 75 28.15 4.45 16.20
CA HIS A 75 27.52 5.51 16.96
C HIS A 75 26.92 4.96 18.28
N PRO A 76 27.12 5.62 19.45
CA PRO A 76 26.68 5.11 20.76
C PRO A 76 25.19 4.78 20.87
N TYR A 77 24.39 5.38 19.98
CA TYR A 77 22.94 5.19 19.93
C TYR A 77 22.45 4.18 18.88
N ALA A 78 23.33 3.64 18.02
CA ALA A 78 22.95 2.67 16.98
C ALA A 78 22.42 1.34 17.55
N ARG A 79 22.67 1.09 18.83
CA ARG A 79 22.27 -0.10 19.60
C ARG A 79 20.93 0.01 20.33
N TYR A 80 20.30 1.19 20.36
CA TYR A 80 18.99 1.35 20.99
C TYR A 80 17.89 1.17 19.93
N ASP A 81 17.11 0.10 20.02
CA ASP A 81 15.89 -0.04 19.25
C ASP A 81 14.80 0.87 19.84
N ILE A 82 14.14 1.65 18.99
CA ILE A 82 12.90 2.32 19.37
C ILE A 82 11.83 1.24 19.47
N ALA A 83 11.21 1.11 20.65
CA ALA A 83 10.29 0.02 21.01
C ALA A 83 9.41 -0.42 19.83
N VAL A 84 9.66 -1.64 19.35
CA VAL A 84 8.92 -2.27 18.25
C VAL A 84 7.52 -2.59 18.76
N ARG A 85 6.50 -2.01 18.13
CA ARG A 85 5.12 -2.48 18.29
C ARG A 85 5.06 -3.90 17.70
N GLU A 86 4.51 -4.87 18.42
CA GLU A 86 4.48 -6.28 18.01
C GLU A 86 4.02 -6.43 16.55
N GLU A 87 4.83 -7.14 15.75
CA GLU A 87 4.53 -7.42 14.35
C GLU A 87 3.22 -8.21 14.28
N ARG A 88 2.26 -7.78 13.43
CA ARG A 88 1.10 -8.61 13.15
C ARG A 88 1.59 -9.89 12.45
N PRO A 89 1.20 -11.08 12.93
CA PRO A 89 1.65 -12.34 12.34
C PRO A 89 1.07 -12.59 10.93
N THR A 90 0.02 -11.86 10.54
CA THR A 90 -0.67 -11.97 9.25
C THR A 90 -0.70 -10.62 8.52
N PRO A 91 -0.69 -10.61 7.16
CA PRO A 91 -0.91 -9.39 6.40
C PRO A 91 -2.29 -8.81 6.71
N ALA A 92 -2.44 -7.49 6.71
CA ALA A 92 -3.73 -6.88 7.03
C ALA A 92 -4.80 -7.20 5.97
N CYS A 93 -4.38 -7.36 4.71
CA CYS A 93 -5.27 -7.56 3.57
C CYS A 93 -4.77 -8.67 2.64
N SER A 94 -5.72 -9.39 2.03
CA SER A 94 -5.50 -10.23 0.86
C SER A 94 -6.25 -9.67 -0.35
N LEU A 95 -5.51 -9.17 -1.33
CA LEU A 95 -6.04 -8.72 -2.61
C LEU A 95 -6.15 -9.90 -3.57
N ILE A 96 -7.36 -10.20 -4.02
CA ILE A 96 -7.69 -11.32 -4.89
C ILE A 96 -8.20 -10.78 -6.24
N PHE A 97 -7.57 -11.24 -7.33
CA PHE A 97 -8.05 -10.93 -8.67
C PHE A 97 -8.02 -12.15 -9.60
N LEU A 98 -8.96 -12.20 -10.54
CA LEU A 98 -8.96 -13.15 -11.64
C LEU A 98 -8.14 -12.57 -12.81
N ALA A 99 -7.01 -13.20 -13.13
CA ALA A 99 -6.21 -12.86 -14.31
C ALA A 99 -6.89 -13.42 -15.56
N THR A 100 -7.81 -12.63 -16.13
CA THR A 100 -8.54 -12.97 -17.36
C THR A 100 -8.53 -11.81 -18.33
N GLY A 101 -8.71 -12.12 -19.63
CA GLY A 101 -8.73 -11.14 -20.72
C GLY A 101 -7.43 -11.13 -21.52
N ARG A 102 -7.12 -9.97 -22.12
CA ARG A 102 -5.90 -9.81 -22.94
C ARG A 102 -4.66 -9.78 -22.04
N PHE A 103 -3.59 -10.45 -22.45
CA PHE A 103 -2.31 -10.45 -21.74
C PHE A 103 -1.82 -9.04 -21.36
N GLU A 104 -1.96 -8.09 -22.27
CA GLU A 104 -1.58 -6.69 -22.04
C GLU A 104 -2.38 -6.02 -20.92
N THR A 105 -3.66 -6.39 -20.74
CA THR A 105 -4.48 -5.90 -19.63
C THR A 105 -3.95 -6.43 -18.30
N ILE A 106 -3.62 -7.72 -18.23
CA ILE A 106 -3.04 -8.35 -17.03
C ILE A 106 -1.68 -7.71 -16.70
N ARG A 107 -0.84 -7.48 -17.71
CA ARG A 107 0.48 -6.86 -17.56
C ARG A 107 0.39 -5.45 -17.00
N LYS A 108 -0.51 -4.62 -17.56
CA LYS A 108 -0.75 -3.25 -17.10
C LYS A 108 -1.27 -3.21 -15.67
N PHE A 109 -2.25 -4.06 -15.36
CA PHE A 109 -2.80 -4.16 -14.01
C PHE A 109 -1.74 -4.57 -12.98
N ALA A 110 -0.95 -5.60 -13.28
CA ALA A 110 0.11 -6.05 -12.38
C ALA A 110 1.23 -5.00 -12.19
N ALA A 111 1.50 -4.16 -13.19
CA ALA A 111 2.41 -3.01 -13.04
C ALA A 111 1.78 -1.92 -12.16
N ASN A 112 0.52 -1.58 -12.40
CA ASN A 112 -0.21 -0.60 -11.60
C ASN A 112 -0.31 -1.00 -10.12
N LEU A 113 -0.54 -2.29 -9.82
CA LEU A 113 -0.46 -2.80 -8.45
C LEU A 113 0.94 -2.65 -7.86
N ALA A 114 2.00 -3.02 -8.60
CA ALA A 114 3.37 -2.89 -8.10
C ALA A 114 3.74 -1.43 -7.73
N ASP A 115 3.13 -0.45 -8.41
CA ASP A 115 3.41 0.98 -8.17
C ASP A 115 2.58 1.57 -7.01
N THR A 116 1.46 0.95 -6.63
CA THR A 116 0.45 1.56 -5.74
C THR A 116 0.11 0.72 -4.52
N LEU A 117 0.36 -0.58 -4.54
CA LEU A 117 -0.01 -1.48 -3.47
C LEU A 117 0.93 -1.31 -2.26
N PRO A 118 0.38 -1.21 -1.04
CA PRO A 118 1.15 -1.32 0.19
C PRO A 118 1.75 -2.71 0.38
N ASP A 119 2.95 -2.80 0.95
CA ASP A 119 3.67 -4.07 1.07
C ASP A 119 3.15 -5.00 2.19
N ASP A 120 2.28 -4.52 3.06
CA ASP A 120 1.57 -5.32 4.08
C ASP A 120 0.29 -5.97 3.53
N CYS A 121 0.06 -5.87 2.22
CA CYS A 121 -1.00 -6.53 1.49
C CYS A 121 -0.43 -7.67 0.66
N GLU A 122 -0.95 -8.87 0.85
CA GLU A 122 -0.62 -9.98 -0.03
C GLU A 122 -1.49 -9.95 -1.30
N VAL A 123 -0.90 -10.35 -2.43
CA VAL A 123 -1.60 -10.38 -3.72
C VAL A 123 -1.78 -11.82 -4.18
N ILE A 124 -3.01 -12.17 -4.51
CA ILE A 124 -3.40 -13.50 -4.97
C ILE A 124 -3.98 -13.37 -6.38
N ALA A 125 -3.22 -13.86 -7.35
CA ALA A 125 -3.64 -13.93 -8.73
C ALA A 125 -4.24 -15.31 -9.03
N CYS A 126 -5.54 -15.35 -9.28
CA CYS A 126 -6.22 -16.56 -9.72
C CYS A 126 -6.14 -16.64 -11.24
N VAL A 127 -5.46 -17.66 -11.76
CA VAL A 127 -5.14 -17.78 -13.19
C VAL A 127 -5.64 -19.12 -13.74
N SER A 128 -6.31 -19.07 -14.89
CA SER A 128 -6.72 -20.28 -15.61
C SER A 128 -5.51 -21.05 -16.12
N SER A 129 -5.50 -22.37 -15.94
CA SER A 129 -4.47 -23.25 -16.52
C SER A 129 -4.55 -23.30 -18.05
N LYS A 130 -5.61 -22.74 -18.65
CA LYS A 130 -5.75 -22.56 -20.10
C LYS A 130 -5.10 -21.28 -20.61
N ASP A 131 -4.54 -20.43 -19.74
CA ASP A 131 -3.79 -19.23 -20.10
C ASP A 131 -2.32 -19.35 -19.65
N PRO A 132 -1.47 -20.07 -20.41
CA PRO A 132 -0.10 -20.36 -20.01
C PRO A 132 0.78 -19.11 -20.00
N ASP A 133 0.47 -18.10 -20.83
CA ASP A 133 1.25 -16.86 -20.89
C ASP A 133 1.01 -15.98 -19.67
N ALA A 134 -0.25 -15.78 -19.27
CA ALA A 134 -0.57 -15.08 -18.03
C ALA A 134 -0.01 -15.83 -16.82
N LEU A 135 -0.10 -17.16 -16.83
CA LEU A 135 0.44 -18.00 -15.77
C LEU A 135 1.95 -17.81 -15.60
N ARG A 136 2.73 -17.95 -16.68
CA ARG A 136 4.18 -17.76 -16.65
C ARG A 136 4.55 -16.37 -16.15
N PHE A 137 3.94 -15.33 -16.74
CA PHE A 137 4.21 -13.94 -16.39
C PHE A 137 3.95 -13.64 -14.91
N LEU A 138 2.83 -14.11 -14.35
CA LEU A 138 2.48 -13.84 -12.95
C LEU A 138 3.30 -14.68 -11.98
N GLN A 139 3.73 -15.88 -12.37
CA GLN A 139 4.61 -16.73 -11.55
C GLN A 139 6.02 -16.16 -11.42
N GLU A 140 6.52 -15.47 -12.44
CA GLU A 140 7.83 -14.81 -12.43
C GLU A 140 7.82 -13.48 -11.66
N LYS A 141 6.65 -12.94 -11.33
CA LYS A 141 6.51 -11.62 -10.69
C LYS A 141 6.58 -11.72 -9.17
N SER A 142 7.55 -11.04 -8.57
CA SER A 142 7.68 -10.96 -7.11
C SER A 142 6.47 -10.29 -6.46
N GLY A 143 6.09 -10.76 -5.27
CA GLY A 143 4.97 -10.21 -4.50
C GLY A 143 3.58 -10.69 -4.93
N ILE A 144 3.48 -11.50 -6.00
CA ILE A 144 2.20 -12.10 -6.44
C ILE A 144 2.22 -13.61 -6.19
N ARG A 145 1.25 -14.10 -5.44
CA ARG A 145 0.99 -15.53 -5.25
C ARG A 145 -0.01 -16.01 -6.28
N VAL A 146 0.39 -16.97 -7.10
CA VAL A 146 -0.46 -17.52 -8.17
C VAL A 146 -1.25 -18.74 -7.68
N VAL A 147 -2.57 -18.68 -7.84
CA VAL A 147 -3.48 -19.81 -7.62
C VAL A 147 -3.98 -20.29 -8.97
N ARG A 148 -3.66 -21.54 -9.31
CA ARG A 148 -4.06 -22.16 -10.59
C ARG A 148 -5.49 -22.68 -10.51
N ILE A 149 -6.29 -22.34 -11.51
CA ILE A 149 -7.63 -22.91 -11.72
C ILE A 149 -7.53 -23.89 -12.88
N THR A 150 -7.96 -25.12 -12.69
CA THR A 150 -7.74 -26.22 -13.65
C THR A 150 -8.51 -26.09 -14.96
N ASP A 151 -9.61 -25.34 -14.95
CA ASP A 151 -10.50 -25.14 -16.10
C ASP A 151 -10.66 -23.65 -16.45
N ILE A 152 -11.52 -23.31 -17.42
CA ILE A 152 -11.89 -21.93 -17.76
C ILE A 152 -12.43 -21.25 -16.49
N ALA A 153 -11.58 -20.42 -15.90
CA ALA A 153 -11.87 -19.73 -14.66
C ALA A 153 -13.00 -18.71 -14.85
N ASN A 154 -14.11 -18.91 -14.15
CA ASN A 154 -15.09 -17.85 -13.91
C ASN A 154 -14.81 -17.12 -12.59
N THR A 155 -15.41 -15.95 -12.43
CA THR A 155 -15.23 -15.10 -11.24
C THR A 155 -15.49 -15.85 -9.93
N ARG A 156 -16.51 -16.70 -9.87
CA ARG A 156 -16.88 -17.44 -8.66
C ARG A 156 -15.81 -18.46 -8.27
N GLN A 157 -15.33 -19.24 -9.23
CA GLN A 157 -14.25 -20.21 -9.01
C GLN A 157 -12.96 -19.50 -8.57
N ALA A 158 -12.66 -18.38 -9.22
CA ALA A 158 -11.49 -17.57 -8.88
C ALA A 158 -11.57 -17.00 -7.47
N TRP A 159 -12.68 -16.38 -7.10
CA TRP A 159 -12.86 -15.85 -5.75
C TRP A 159 -12.82 -16.94 -4.69
N THR A 160 -13.46 -18.08 -4.93
CA THR A 160 -13.42 -19.22 -3.99
C THR A 160 -11.99 -19.72 -3.78
N ALA A 161 -11.26 -19.94 -4.88
CA ALA A 161 -9.87 -20.39 -4.81
C ALA A 161 -8.95 -19.35 -4.14
N GLY A 162 -9.15 -18.07 -4.44
CA GLY A 162 -8.41 -16.96 -3.83
C GLY A 162 -8.66 -16.84 -2.33
N VAL A 163 -9.93 -16.95 -1.90
CA VAL A 163 -10.32 -16.91 -0.47
C VAL A 163 -9.65 -18.06 0.29
N HIS A 164 -9.63 -19.27 -0.27
CA HIS A 164 -8.96 -20.40 0.39
C HIS A 164 -7.45 -20.24 0.51
N ALA A 165 -6.83 -19.47 -0.39
CA ALA A 165 -5.41 -19.17 -0.30
C ALA A 165 -5.12 -18.02 0.67
N ALA A 166 -6.03 -17.06 0.79
CA ALA A 166 -5.88 -15.85 1.58
C ALA A 166 -5.62 -16.11 3.07
N THR A 167 -4.77 -15.26 3.64
CA THR A 167 -4.35 -15.28 5.05
C THR A 167 -4.59 -13.96 5.77
N GLY A 168 -4.97 -12.91 5.05
CA GLY A 168 -5.26 -11.61 5.60
C GLY A 168 -6.68 -11.50 6.15
N ASP A 169 -6.85 -10.61 7.12
CA ASP A 169 -8.12 -10.40 7.83
C ASP A 169 -9.19 -9.76 6.94
N ILE A 170 -8.76 -8.94 5.97
CA ILE A 170 -9.64 -8.25 5.02
C ILE A 170 -9.42 -8.80 3.61
N LEU A 171 -10.51 -9.21 2.96
CA LEU A 171 -10.49 -9.73 1.59
C LEU A 171 -10.92 -8.65 0.60
N ILE A 172 -10.09 -8.41 -0.42
CA ILE A 172 -10.34 -7.38 -1.43
C ILE A 172 -10.44 -8.03 -2.80
N PHE A 173 -11.63 -7.96 -3.40
CA PHE A 173 -11.87 -8.48 -4.74
C PHE A 173 -11.74 -7.36 -5.77
N ILE A 174 -10.82 -7.49 -6.72
CA ILE A 174 -10.59 -6.47 -7.75
C ILE A 174 -10.50 -7.08 -9.16
N SER A 175 -10.95 -6.30 -10.15
CA SER A 175 -10.88 -6.67 -11.56
C SER A 175 -9.61 -6.12 -12.21
N THR A 176 -9.02 -6.88 -13.13
CA THR A 176 -7.90 -6.45 -13.98
C THR A 176 -8.24 -5.30 -14.94
N LEU A 177 -9.52 -4.91 -15.03
CA LEU A 177 -10.00 -3.79 -15.85
C LEU A 177 -9.99 -2.46 -15.11
N VAL A 178 -9.55 -2.45 -13.85
CA VAL A 178 -9.49 -1.26 -13.01
C VAL A 178 -8.05 -0.81 -12.86
N GLU A 179 -7.83 0.49 -12.92
CA GLU A 179 -6.59 1.13 -12.49
C GLU A 179 -6.80 1.75 -11.11
N VAL A 180 -5.86 1.51 -10.20
CA VAL A 180 -5.83 2.08 -8.86
C VAL A 180 -4.80 3.20 -8.78
N TYR A 181 -5.08 4.23 -8.00
CA TYR A 181 -4.26 5.43 -7.90
C TYR A 181 -4.18 5.91 -6.45
N GLY A 182 -3.03 6.48 -6.08
CA GLY A 182 -2.80 7.04 -4.75
C GLY A 182 -2.91 6.01 -3.62
N ASP A 183 -3.35 6.47 -2.44
CA ASP A 183 -3.50 5.67 -1.21
C ASP A 183 -4.87 4.98 -1.15
N TRP A 184 -5.22 4.26 -2.22
CA TRP A 184 -6.55 3.67 -2.41
C TRP A 184 -6.88 2.58 -1.40
N LEU A 185 -5.89 1.79 -0.99
CA LEU A 185 -6.08 0.70 -0.04
C LEU A 185 -6.29 1.25 1.37
N GLU A 186 -5.55 2.29 1.75
CA GLU A 186 -5.71 3.00 3.01
C GLU A 186 -7.08 3.61 3.15
N GLY A 187 -7.62 4.18 2.06
CA GLY A 187 -8.99 4.68 2.04
C GLY A 187 -10.03 3.60 2.31
N ILE A 188 -9.82 2.37 1.81
CA ILE A 188 -10.67 1.22 2.10
C ILE A 188 -10.51 0.80 3.57
N LEU A 189 -9.28 0.68 4.06
CA LEU A 189 -8.98 0.29 5.44
C LEU A 189 -9.57 1.26 6.46
N ALA A 190 -9.41 2.57 6.24
CA ALA A 190 -9.99 3.61 7.09
C ALA A 190 -11.52 3.53 7.13
N ALA A 191 -12.16 3.11 6.03
CA ALA A 191 -13.60 2.89 6.00
C ALA A 191 -14.02 1.75 6.93
N PHE A 192 -13.28 0.63 6.91
CA PHE A 192 -13.51 -0.51 7.82
C PHE A 192 -13.28 -0.13 9.29
N GLU A 193 -12.32 0.74 9.60
CA GLU A 193 -12.08 1.21 10.97
C GLU A 193 -13.19 2.13 11.51
N GLN A 194 -13.83 2.91 10.63
CA GLN A 194 -14.80 3.93 11.02
C GLN A 194 -16.26 3.49 10.96
N GLY A 195 -16.56 2.38 10.28
CA GLY A 195 -17.94 1.97 10.05
C GLY A 195 -18.30 0.67 10.77
N ASP A 196 -19.60 0.49 10.99
CA ASP A 196 -20.16 -0.69 11.63
C ASP A 196 -20.49 -1.82 10.61
N THR A 197 -20.01 -1.71 9.36
CA THR A 197 -20.29 -2.69 8.30
C THR A 197 -19.08 -3.54 7.96
N THR A 198 -19.34 -4.76 7.52
CA THR A 198 -18.32 -5.74 7.15
C THR A 198 -18.04 -5.77 5.64
N VAL A 199 -18.75 -4.97 4.83
CA VAL A 199 -18.61 -4.95 3.36
C VAL A 199 -18.60 -3.51 2.85
N TYR A 200 -17.58 -3.19 2.06
CA TYR A 200 -17.43 -1.89 1.41
C TYR A 200 -17.27 -2.06 -0.10
N VAL A 201 -17.96 -1.21 -0.86
CA VAL A 201 -17.84 -1.14 -2.31
C VAL A 201 -17.39 0.27 -2.68
N PRO A 202 -16.12 0.46 -3.09
CA PRO A 202 -15.64 1.78 -3.46
C PRO A 202 -16.27 2.24 -4.78
N ARG A 203 -16.45 3.55 -4.94
CA ARG A 203 -16.98 4.13 -6.17
C ARG A 203 -15.93 4.07 -7.27
N ILE A 204 -16.26 3.39 -8.37
CA ILE A 204 -15.43 3.35 -9.59
C ILE A 204 -15.80 4.55 -10.46
N MET A 205 -14.81 5.34 -10.86
CA MET A 205 -14.99 6.48 -11.76
C MET A 205 -14.44 6.20 -13.16
N HIS A 206 -14.93 6.94 -14.15
CA HIS A 206 -14.34 6.96 -15.48
C HIS A 206 -13.25 8.04 -15.53
N HIS A 207 -12.02 7.64 -15.85
CA HIS A 207 -10.88 8.55 -15.96
C HIS A 207 -10.12 8.25 -17.26
N HIS A 208 -9.94 9.25 -18.14
CA HIS A 208 -9.20 9.13 -19.41
C HIS A 208 -9.42 7.81 -20.20
N ALA A 209 -10.69 7.41 -20.38
CA ALA A 209 -11.10 6.18 -21.07
C ALA A 209 -10.78 4.83 -20.38
N SER A 210 -10.26 4.84 -19.14
CA SER A 210 -10.17 3.67 -18.26
C SER A 210 -11.14 3.77 -17.07
N ARG A 211 -11.45 2.63 -16.43
CA ARG A 211 -12.17 2.60 -15.15
C ARG A 211 -11.12 2.74 -14.04
N ALA A 212 -11.21 3.80 -13.26
CA ALA A 212 -10.28 4.10 -12.18
C ALA A 212 -10.97 4.01 -10.81
N LEU A 213 -10.29 3.42 -9.85
CA LEU A 213 -10.61 3.62 -8.43
C LEU A 213 -9.84 4.84 -7.95
N LEU A 214 -10.59 5.90 -7.61
CA LEU A 214 -10.06 7.16 -7.11
C LEU A 214 -10.56 7.34 -5.68
N PHE A 215 -9.63 7.34 -4.73
CA PHE A 215 -9.89 7.72 -3.34
C PHE A 215 -9.39 9.15 -3.12
N GLU A 216 -10.29 10.12 -3.25
CA GLU A 216 -10.03 11.47 -2.79
C GLU A 216 -10.36 11.57 -1.30
N SER A 217 -9.40 12.05 -0.51
CA SER A 217 -9.46 12.23 0.95
C SER A 217 -10.63 13.09 1.46
N ARG A 218 -11.50 13.60 0.57
CA ARG A 218 -12.71 14.35 0.90
C ARG A 218 -13.90 14.06 -0.03
N ARG A 219 -14.18 12.82 -0.44
CA ARG A 219 -15.47 12.50 -1.12
C ARG A 219 -15.80 11.01 -1.30
N GLY A 220 -15.26 10.14 -0.46
CA GLY A 220 -15.76 8.76 -0.36
C GLY A 220 -17.18 8.75 0.23
N GLN A 221 -18.20 8.94 -0.61
CA GLN A 221 -19.57 8.60 -0.22
C GLN A 221 -19.66 7.07 -0.17
N TYR A 222 -19.74 6.55 1.05
CA TYR A 222 -20.05 5.16 1.32
C TYR A 222 -21.53 4.93 1.00
N ASN A 223 -21.82 4.16 -0.03
CA ASN A 223 -23.16 3.62 -0.19
C ASN A 223 -23.23 2.34 0.65
N ALA A 224 -23.86 2.42 1.81
CA ALA A 224 -24.40 1.24 2.46
C ALA A 224 -25.50 0.68 1.54
N LEU A 225 -25.36 -0.58 1.12
CA LEU A 225 -26.49 -1.35 0.56
C LEU A 225 -27.21 -2.04 1.72
#